data_AF-A0A952QV79-F1
#
_entry.id   AF-A0A952QV79-F1
#
_cell.length_a   1.000
_cell.length_b   1.000
_cell.length_c   1.000
_cell.angle_alpha   90.00
_cell.angle_beta   90.00
_cell.angle_gamma   90.00
#
_symmetry.space_group_name_H-M   'P 1'
#
loop_
_entity.id
_entity.type
_entity.pdbx_description
1 polymer ?
#
loop_
_entity_poly.entity_id
_entity_poly.type
_entity_poly.pdbx_seq_one_letter_code
_entity_poly.pdbx_strand_id
1 'polypeptide(L)'
;MTRTSATTTERRTTGRRTGRSYLTALAFVALALAVAACAPATSSSSFTPIVVAGSSIRVEQGQTYYLRFDHSLAQFDLAPKDLEVSLWVPSGYNASRGDAASMFGLLDARVADGWQVTLSNVMVEQRNSTSASFNTTTTDYSLWSVVKVVVPQDIIPGPYRLRATLQARGGKSVPLAATLDVQPK
;
A
#
# COMPACT_ATOMS: atom_id res chain seq x y z
N MET A 1 15.30 -47.73 60.98
CA MET A 1 13.89 -48.03 61.32
C MET A 1 13.13 -47.98 60.00
N THR A 2 13.13 -48.99 59.14
CA THR A 2 12.71 -50.41 59.27
C THR A 2 11.19 -50.56 59.30
N ARG A 3 10.63 -51.19 58.24
CA ARG A 3 9.38 -52.00 58.22
C ARG A 3 8.07 -51.19 58.37
N THR A 4 6.87 -51.56 57.88
CA THR A 4 6.30 -52.78 57.25
C THR A 4 4.80 -52.51 56.99
N SER A 5 4.23 -53.20 55.98
CA SER A 5 2.80 -53.53 55.73
C SER A 5 1.79 -52.38 55.55
N ALA A 6 1.03 -52.26 54.46
CA ALA A 6 0.17 -53.20 53.72
C ALA A 6 -1.19 -53.52 54.38
N THR A 7 -2.22 -53.29 53.55
CA THR A 7 -3.50 -54.03 53.35
C THR A 7 -4.81 -53.60 54.04
N THR A 8 -5.84 -53.40 53.17
CA THR A 8 -7.23 -53.90 53.28
C THR A 8 -8.24 -53.06 54.12
N THR A 9 -9.48 -52.73 53.75
CA THR A 9 -10.36 -52.90 52.57
C THR A 9 -11.69 -52.12 52.81
N GLU A 10 -12.39 -51.79 51.72
CA GLU A 10 -13.85 -51.52 51.57
C GLU A 10 -14.51 -50.25 52.15
N ARG A 11 -15.07 -49.42 51.26
CA ARG A 11 -16.52 -49.46 50.98
C ARG A 11 -16.93 -48.73 49.69
N ARG A 12 -17.81 -49.39 48.93
CA ARG A 12 -18.55 -48.91 47.75
C ARG A 12 -19.32 -47.62 48.01
N THR A 13 -19.42 -46.76 46.98
CA THR A 13 -20.71 -46.45 46.32
C THR A 13 -20.53 -45.71 44.99
N THR A 14 -20.80 -46.45 43.91
CA THR A 14 -21.64 -46.10 42.75
C THR A 14 -21.82 -44.62 42.36
N GLY A 15 -21.19 -44.22 41.25
CA GLY A 15 -21.47 -42.95 40.55
C GLY A 15 -21.33 -43.12 39.04
N ARG A 16 -22.37 -43.68 38.41
CA ARG A 16 -22.58 -43.68 36.95
C ARG A 16 -22.57 -42.24 36.43
N ARG A 17 -21.73 -41.94 35.42
CA ARG A 17 -22.14 -41.20 34.21
C ARG A 17 -21.03 -41.27 33.16
N THR A 18 -21.19 -42.28 32.33
CA THR A 18 -20.60 -42.46 31.01
C THR A 18 -20.96 -41.30 30.08
N GLY A 19 -19.98 -40.92 29.25
CA GLY A 19 -20.21 -40.63 27.84
C GLY A 19 -20.79 -39.27 27.49
N ARG A 20 -20.03 -38.19 27.68
CA ARG A 20 -20.34 -36.92 26.97
C ARG A 20 -19.16 -35.96 26.76
N SER A 21 -17.92 -36.43 26.89
CA SER A 21 -16.75 -35.53 26.94
C SER A 21 -15.85 -35.55 25.70
N TYR A 22 -16.10 -36.42 24.71
CA TYR A 22 -15.21 -36.54 23.54
C TYR A 22 -15.73 -35.82 22.29
N LEU A 23 -17.03 -35.51 22.21
CA LEU A 23 -17.62 -34.84 21.03
C LEU A 23 -17.40 -33.32 21.01
N THR A 24 -17.19 -32.70 22.18
CA THR A 24 -16.92 -31.25 22.27
C THR A 24 -15.48 -30.88 21.93
N ALA A 25 -14.53 -31.80 22.10
CA ALA A 25 -13.12 -31.55 21.77
C ALA A 25 -12.87 -31.48 20.24
N LEU A 26 -13.59 -32.29 19.45
CA LEU A 26 -13.44 -32.34 18.00
C LEU A 26 -14.04 -31.13 17.28
N ALA A 27 -15.14 -30.56 17.80
CA ALA A 27 -15.77 -29.37 17.22
C ALA A 27 -14.90 -28.11 17.34
N PHE A 28 -14.14 -27.97 18.44
CA PHE A 28 -13.24 -26.83 18.64
C PHE A 28 -12.00 -26.88 17.73
N VAL A 29 -11.47 -28.07 17.45
CA VAL A 29 -10.32 -28.23 16.54
C VAL A 29 -10.71 -27.89 15.09
N ALA A 30 -11.89 -28.32 14.64
CA ALA A 30 -12.38 -28.01 13.29
C ALA A 30 -12.66 -26.50 13.08
N LEU A 31 -13.15 -25.81 14.12
CA LEU A 31 -13.39 -24.36 14.04
C LEU A 31 -12.08 -23.56 14.04
N ALA A 32 -11.05 -24.00 14.78
CA ALA A 32 -9.74 -23.35 14.78
C ALA A 32 -9.02 -23.47 13.42
N LEU A 33 -9.22 -24.58 12.69
CA LEU A 33 -8.67 -24.77 11.33
C LEU A 33 -9.38 -23.90 10.27
N ALA A 34 -10.66 -23.57 10.46
CA ALA A 34 -11.40 -22.73 9.52
C ALA A 34 -11.02 -21.23 9.60
N VAL A 35 -10.59 -20.75 10.77
CA VAL A 35 -10.21 -19.32 10.97
C VAL A 35 -8.77 -19.04 10.50
N ALA A 36 -7.89 -20.05 10.47
CA ALA A 36 -6.53 -19.90 9.94
C ALA A 36 -6.46 -19.74 8.41
N ALA A 37 -7.52 -20.11 7.68
CA ALA A 37 -7.58 -20.02 6.21
C ALA A 37 -7.95 -18.62 5.69
N CYS A 38 -8.32 -17.70 6.59
CA CYS A 38 -8.60 -16.30 6.24
C CYS A 38 -7.59 -15.36 6.91
N ALA A 39 -6.30 -15.74 6.91
CA ALA A 39 -5.27 -14.72 7.05
C ALA A 39 -5.19 -13.99 5.70
N PRO A 40 -5.53 -12.68 5.62
CA PRO A 40 -5.15 -11.93 4.43
C PRO A 40 -3.65 -12.11 4.29
N ALA A 41 -3.21 -12.63 3.14
CA ALA A 41 -1.83 -12.51 2.74
C ALA A 41 -1.58 -11.01 2.54
N THR A 42 -1.33 -10.29 3.63
CA THR A 42 -0.71 -8.98 3.60
C THR A 42 0.71 -9.26 3.14
N SER A 43 0.90 -9.38 1.83
CA SER A 43 2.20 -9.18 1.22
C SER A 43 2.60 -7.76 1.58
N SER A 44 3.35 -7.61 2.66
CA SER A 44 3.97 -6.35 3.06
C SER A 44 5.13 -6.09 2.10
N SER A 45 4.80 -5.81 0.86
CA SER A 45 5.76 -5.36 -0.11
C SER A 45 5.89 -3.85 0.09
N SER A 46 6.95 -3.45 0.80
CA SER A 46 7.42 -2.08 0.80
C SER A 46 7.88 -1.74 -0.63
N PHE A 47 6.93 -1.40 -1.50
CA PHE A 47 7.23 -1.04 -2.88
C PHE A 47 7.60 0.44 -2.92
N THR A 48 8.89 0.71 -3.11
CA THR A 48 9.36 2.05 -3.46
C THR A 48 8.86 2.38 -4.88
N PRO A 49 8.05 3.43 -5.08
CA PRO A 49 7.57 3.78 -6.40
C PRO A 49 8.71 4.05 -7.39
N ILE A 50 8.57 3.60 -8.63
CA ILE A 50 9.55 3.83 -9.70
C ILE A 50 9.37 5.24 -10.22
N VAL A 51 10.42 6.07 -10.13
CA VAL A 51 10.39 7.44 -10.66
C VAL A 51 10.42 7.41 -12.19
N VAL A 52 9.44 8.05 -12.82
CA VAL A 52 9.34 8.12 -14.28
C VAL A 52 10.25 9.25 -14.79
N ALA A 53 11.41 8.88 -15.33
CA ALA A 53 12.43 9.83 -15.80
C ALA A 53 12.61 9.85 -17.33
N GLY A 54 11.57 9.45 -18.09
CA GLY A 54 11.56 9.50 -19.56
C GLY A 54 12.19 8.30 -20.28
N SER A 55 12.87 7.39 -19.57
CA SER A 55 13.30 6.09 -20.10
C SER A 55 12.19 5.05 -20.03
N SER A 56 12.35 3.96 -20.80
CA SER A 56 11.45 2.81 -20.73
C SER A 56 11.64 2.06 -19.41
N ILE A 57 10.55 1.72 -18.74
CA ILE A 57 10.54 1.01 -17.46
C ILE A 57 10.28 -0.47 -17.74
N ARG A 58 11.20 -1.34 -17.34
CA ARG A 58 11.00 -2.78 -17.47
C ARG A 58 9.96 -3.27 -16.48
N VAL A 59 8.97 -4.01 -16.98
CA VAL A 59 7.88 -4.57 -16.19
C VAL A 59 7.65 -6.03 -16.61
N GLU A 60 7.13 -6.85 -15.72
CA GLU A 60 6.81 -8.26 -15.97
C GLU A 60 5.29 -8.44 -16.09
N GLN A 61 4.89 -9.45 -16.86
CA GLN A 61 3.49 -9.86 -16.99
C GLN A 61 2.87 -10.23 -15.63
N GLY A 62 1.62 -9.86 -15.41
CA GLY A 62 0.85 -10.21 -14.22
C GLY A 62 1.26 -9.48 -12.93
N GLN A 63 2.21 -8.54 -13.00
CA GLN A 63 2.70 -7.79 -11.84
C GLN A 63 2.02 -6.43 -11.68
N THR A 64 2.09 -5.90 -10.46
CA THR A 64 1.63 -4.55 -10.13
C THR A 64 2.82 -3.62 -9.88
N TYR A 65 2.80 -2.46 -10.52
CA TYR A 65 3.82 -1.42 -10.39
C TYR A 65 3.23 -0.12 -9.87
N TYR A 66 4.05 0.64 -9.14
CA TYR A 66 3.71 1.98 -8.67
C TYR A 66 4.65 2.97 -9.33
N LEU A 67 4.12 3.80 -10.22
CA LEU A 67 4.88 4.77 -11.00
C LEU A 67 4.76 6.16 -10.37
N ARG A 68 5.88 6.76 -10.01
CA ARG A 68 5.94 8.12 -9.45
C ARG A 68 6.23 9.13 -10.54
N PHE A 69 5.37 10.13 -10.64
CA PHE A 69 5.54 11.30 -11.48
C PHE A 69 5.74 12.52 -10.59
N ASP A 70 6.88 13.19 -10.75
CA ASP A 70 7.19 14.41 -10.03
C ASP A 70 6.62 15.63 -10.76
N HIS A 71 6.06 16.55 -9.98
CA HIS A 71 5.37 17.73 -10.47
C HIS A 71 5.76 18.97 -9.68
N SER A 72 5.39 20.14 -10.20
CA SER A 72 5.39 21.39 -9.46
C SER A 72 3.97 21.94 -9.31
N LEU A 73 3.71 22.69 -8.24
CA LEU A 73 2.41 23.34 -8.02
C LEU A 73 2.04 24.28 -9.18
N ALA A 74 3.05 24.95 -9.77
CA ALA A 74 2.87 25.84 -10.90
C ALA A 74 2.30 25.15 -12.15
N GLN A 75 2.60 23.87 -12.37
CA GLN A 75 2.02 23.11 -13.50
C GLN A 75 0.50 22.97 -13.38
N PHE A 76 -0.02 22.96 -12.16
CA PHE A 76 -1.45 22.89 -11.86
C PHE A 76 -2.08 24.28 -11.65
N ASP A 77 -1.31 25.36 -11.75
CA ASP A 77 -1.75 26.72 -11.40
C ASP A 77 -2.21 26.84 -9.93
N LEU A 78 -1.55 26.08 -9.04
CA LEU A 78 -1.86 26.07 -7.61
C LEU A 78 -0.84 26.90 -6.83
N ALA A 79 -1.32 27.64 -5.83
CA ALA A 79 -0.47 28.19 -4.79
C ALA A 79 -0.42 27.24 -3.57
N PRO A 80 0.60 27.34 -2.70
CA PRO A 80 0.69 26.48 -1.50
C PRO A 80 -0.54 26.54 -0.59
N LYS A 81 -1.19 27.71 -0.50
CA LYS A 81 -2.41 27.91 0.30
C LYS A 81 -3.63 27.15 -0.21
N ASP A 82 -3.61 26.74 -1.48
CA ASP A 82 -4.73 26.03 -2.11
C ASP A 82 -4.65 24.52 -1.83
N LEU A 83 -3.53 24.04 -1.25
CA LEU A 83 -3.33 22.64 -0.92
C LEU A 83 -4.14 22.21 0.32
N GLU A 84 -5.06 21.29 0.11
CA GLU A 84 -5.80 20.59 1.16
C GLU A 84 -5.09 19.27 1.50
N VAL A 85 -4.28 19.32 2.56
CA VAL A 85 -3.58 18.16 3.11
C VAL A 85 -4.25 17.73 4.41
N SER A 86 -4.63 16.45 4.49
CA SER A 86 -5.36 15.93 5.66
C SER A 86 -4.51 15.86 6.92
N LEU A 87 -3.23 15.49 6.78
CA LEU A 87 -2.28 15.37 7.88
C LEU A 87 -0.86 15.60 7.38
N TRP A 88 -0.12 16.45 8.08
CA TRP A 88 1.32 16.63 7.90
C TRP A 88 2.10 15.72 8.85
N VAL A 89 2.95 14.87 8.28
CA VAL A 89 3.82 13.94 9.00
C VAL A 89 5.28 14.38 8.81
N PRO A 90 6.06 14.56 9.89
CA PRO A 90 7.49 14.87 9.77
C PRO A 90 8.22 13.80 8.94
N SER A 91 8.97 14.21 7.91
CA SER A 91 9.69 13.30 7.00
C SER A 91 11.22 13.48 7.04
N GLY A 92 11.72 14.43 7.83
CA GLY A 92 13.14 14.68 7.99
C GLY A 92 13.42 15.99 8.74
N TYR A 93 14.69 16.40 8.76
CA TYR A 93 15.09 17.69 9.33
C TYR A 93 14.46 18.83 8.51
N ASN A 94 13.56 19.59 9.14
CA ASN A 94 12.81 20.68 8.53
C ASN A 94 11.90 20.27 7.35
N ALA A 95 11.51 18.99 7.26
CA ALA A 95 10.62 18.50 6.21
C ALA A 95 9.36 17.86 6.79
N SER A 96 8.23 18.09 6.14
CA SER A 96 6.97 17.41 6.45
C SER A 96 6.28 17.00 5.17
N ARG A 97 5.64 15.83 5.20
CA ARG A 97 4.92 15.27 4.06
C ARG A 97 3.46 15.07 4.41
N GLY A 98 2.59 15.25 3.44
CA GLY A 98 1.19 14.91 3.61
C GLY A 98 0.55 14.43 2.31
N ASP A 99 -0.59 13.78 2.48
CA ASP A 99 -1.40 13.26 1.38
C ASP A 99 -2.41 14.34 0.94
N ALA A 100 -2.38 14.64 -0.36
CA ALA A 100 -3.25 15.57 -1.06
C ALA A 100 -4.13 14.85 -2.10
N ALA A 101 -4.20 13.51 -2.10
CA ALA A 101 -4.91 12.73 -3.12
C ALA A 101 -6.38 13.14 -3.31
N SER A 102 -7.06 13.62 -2.26
CA SER A 102 -8.45 14.10 -2.32
C SER A 102 -8.67 15.27 -3.29
N MET A 103 -7.61 16.01 -3.60
CA MET A 103 -7.64 17.14 -4.54
C MET A 103 -7.42 16.73 -5.98
N PHE A 104 -6.97 15.51 -6.27
CA PHE A 104 -6.53 15.14 -7.60
C PHE A 104 -7.34 13.97 -8.16
N GLY A 105 -7.60 14.03 -9.47
CA GLY A 105 -8.23 12.95 -10.23
C GLY A 105 -7.33 12.51 -11.37
N LEU A 106 -7.34 11.21 -11.67
CA LEU A 106 -6.71 10.67 -12.88
C LEU A 106 -7.79 10.45 -13.93
N LEU A 107 -7.63 11.12 -15.07
CA LEU A 107 -8.58 11.14 -16.19
C LEU A 107 -7.90 10.63 -17.47
N ASP A 108 -8.72 10.33 -18.48
CA ASP A 108 -8.28 10.01 -19.84
C ASP A 108 -7.17 8.94 -19.91
N ALA A 109 -7.22 7.95 -19.02
CA ALA A 109 -6.24 6.87 -19.01
C ALA A 109 -6.32 6.06 -20.31
N ARG A 110 -5.28 6.15 -21.14
CA ARG A 110 -5.10 5.39 -22.38
C ARG A 110 -3.94 4.42 -22.19
N VAL A 111 -4.28 3.15 -22.20
CA VAL A 111 -3.37 2.00 -22.10
C VAL A 111 -3.85 0.90 -23.04
N ALA A 112 -3.01 -0.12 -23.25
CA ALA A 112 -3.44 -1.31 -23.96
C ALA A 112 -4.55 -2.05 -23.21
N ASP A 113 -5.32 -2.85 -23.94
CA ASP A 113 -6.45 -3.58 -23.39
C ASP A 113 -6.03 -4.52 -22.25
N GLY A 114 -6.88 -4.64 -21.24
CA GLY A 114 -6.65 -5.49 -20.06
C GLY A 114 -5.77 -4.88 -18.96
N TRP A 115 -5.12 -3.74 -19.20
CA TRP A 115 -4.37 -3.03 -18.16
C TRP A 115 -5.32 -2.32 -17.19
N GLN A 116 -4.91 -2.24 -15.92
CA GLN A 116 -5.59 -1.38 -14.94
C GLN A 116 -4.66 -0.25 -14.54
N VAL A 117 -5.16 0.98 -14.59
CA VAL A 117 -4.43 2.19 -14.21
C VAL A 117 -5.28 3.02 -13.27
N THR A 118 -4.77 3.26 -12.07
CA THR A 118 -5.49 4.01 -11.04
C THR A 118 -4.54 4.96 -10.31
N LEU A 119 -5.04 6.14 -9.92
CA LEU A 119 -4.31 7.02 -9.00
C LEU A 119 -4.25 6.34 -7.63
N SER A 120 -3.03 6.12 -7.12
CA SER A 120 -2.83 5.52 -5.80
C SER A 120 -2.82 6.59 -4.72
N ASN A 121 -1.98 7.61 -4.90
CA ASN A 121 -1.84 8.72 -3.96
C ASN A 121 -1.20 9.94 -4.64
N VAL A 122 -1.38 11.12 -4.04
CA VAL A 122 -0.67 12.34 -4.42
C VAL A 122 -0.09 12.93 -3.15
N MET A 123 1.23 13.04 -3.10
CA MET A 123 1.94 13.49 -1.91
C MET A 123 2.52 14.88 -2.14
N VAL A 124 2.50 15.68 -1.08
CA VAL A 124 3.21 16.94 -1.00
C VAL A 124 4.26 16.83 0.09
N GLU A 125 5.47 17.32 -0.17
CA GLU A 125 6.49 17.58 0.85
C GLU A 125 6.73 19.08 0.93
N GLN A 126 6.65 19.63 2.13
CA GLN A 126 7.11 20.98 2.45
C GLN A 126 8.45 20.90 3.16
N ARG A 127 9.40 21.73 2.76
CA ARG A 127 10.74 21.81 3.34
C ARG A 127 11.08 23.24 3.70
N ASN A 128 11.43 23.48 4.96
CA ASN A 128 11.83 24.79 5.44
C ASN A 128 13.35 24.96 5.36
N SER A 129 13.77 26.03 4.71
CA SER A 129 15.17 26.41 4.54
C SER A 129 15.38 27.79 5.19
N THR A 130 16.28 27.87 6.18
CA THR A 130 16.62 29.15 6.84
C THR A 130 17.96 29.64 6.34
N SER A 131 17.98 30.84 5.76
CA SER A 131 19.23 31.49 5.35
C SER A 131 19.91 32.17 6.53
N ALA A 132 21.11 31.72 6.89
CA ALA A 132 21.89 32.30 7.99
C ALA A 132 22.28 33.76 7.73
N SER A 133 22.44 34.16 6.45
CA SER A 133 22.87 35.51 6.07
C SER A 133 21.76 36.56 6.12
N PHE A 134 20.50 36.14 5.99
CA PHE A 134 19.35 37.06 5.90
C PHE A 134 18.28 36.80 6.98
N ASN A 135 18.53 35.86 7.90
CA ASN A 135 17.59 35.40 8.93
C ASN A 135 16.16 35.20 8.40
N THR A 136 16.06 34.70 7.17
CA THR A 136 14.78 34.52 6.46
C THR A 136 14.54 33.03 6.27
N THR A 137 13.34 32.58 6.58
CA THR A 137 12.89 31.20 6.37
C THR A 137 12.01 31.14 5.13
N THR A 138 12.36 30.25 4.20
CA THR A 138 11.57 29.95 3.00
C THR A 138 11.05 28.52 3.09
N THR A 139 9.84 28.29 2.58
CA THR A 139 9.24 26.96 2.48
C THR A 139 9.16 26.53 1.01
N ASP A 140 9.87 25.47 0.67
CA ASP A 140 9.84 24.84 -0.64
C ASP A 140 8.81 23.71 -0.66
N TYR A 141 8.07 23.57 -1.77
CA TYR A 141 7.05 22.54 -1.94
C TYR A 141 7.40 21.61 -3.09
N SER A 142 7.37 20.30 -2.84
CA SER A 142 7.50 19.24 -3.84
C SER A 142 6.21 18.45 -3.93
N LEU A 143 5.71 18.22 -5.14
CA LEU A 143 4.48 17.47 -5.40
C LEU A 143 4.82 16.23 -6.24
N TRP A 144 4.27 15.07 -5.89
CA TRP A 144 4.35 13.91 -6.78
C TRP A 144 3.10 13.05 -6.70
N SER A 145 2.72 12.48 -7.83
CA SER A 145 1.62 11.51 -7.92
C SER A 145 2.17 10.11 -8.12
N VAL A 146 1.55 9.14 -7.47
CA VAL A 146 1.83 7.73 -7.69
C VAL A 146 0.64 7.08 -8.40
N VAL A 147 0.91 6.48 -9.55
CA VAL A 147 -0.06 5.74 -10.35
C VAL A 147 0.20 4.26 -10.19
N LYS A 148 -0.81 3.51 -9.74
CA LYS A 148 -0.78 2.05 -9.72
C LYS A 148 -1.11 1.54 -11.12
N VAL A 149 -0.30 0.61 -11.60
CA VAL A 149 -0.43 -0.02 -12.91
C VAL A 149 -0.40 -1.53 -12.73
N VAL A 150 -1.44 -2.22 -13.18
CA VAL A 150 -1.51 -3.68 -13.18
C VAL A 150 -1.30 -4.17 -14.61
N VAL A 151 -0.22 -4.93 -14.81
CA VAL A 151 0.12 -5.53 -16.10
C VAL A 151 -0.66 -6.85 -16.26
N PRO A 152 -1.40 -7.05 -17.35
CA PRO A 152 -2.11 -8.32 -17.57
C PRO A 152 -1.12 -9.50 -17.70
N GLN A 153 -1.57 -10.70 -17.33
CA GLN A 153 -0.70 -11.89 -17.35
C GLN A 153 -0.44 -12.40 -18.78
N ASP A 154 -1.40 -12.25 -19.69
CA ASP A 154 -1.33 -12.84 -21.04
C ASP A 154 -1.03 -11.81 -22.14
N ILE A 155 -0.39 -10.69 -21.77
CA ILE A 155 -0.08 -9.63 -22.73
C ILE A 155 1.16 -9.94 -23.55
N ILE A 156 1.14 -9.63 -24.84
CA ILE A 156 2.31 -9.80 -25.73
C ILE A 156 3.48 -8.96 -25.19
N PRO A 157 4.68 -9.53 -24.96
CA PRO A 157 5.86 -8.78 -24.55
C PRO A 157 6.24 -7.66 -25.52
N GLY A 158 6.84 -6.59 -25.00
CA GLY A 158 7.29 -5.43 -25.78
C GLY A 158 6.89 -4.07 -25.19
N PRO A 159 7.09 -2.97 -25.95
CA PRO A 159 6.89 -1.62 -25.45
C PRO A 159 5.42 -1.18 -25.51
N TYR A 160 4.90 -0.71 -24.38
CA TYR A 160 3.57 -0.12 -24.23
C TYR A 160 3.66 1.32 -23.74
N ARG A 161 2.76 2.17 -24.25
CA ARG A 161 2.66 3.56 -23.83
C ARG A 161 1.47 3.73 -22.90
N LEU A 162 1.74 4.21 -21.69
CA LEU A 162 0.73 4.69 -20.77
C LEU A 162 0.62 6.20 -20.94
N ARG A 163 -0.61 6.68 -21.16
CA ARG A 163 -0.94 8.11 -21.13
C ARG A 163 -2.13 8.31 -20.22
N ALA A 164 -2.10 9.37 -19.43
CA ALA A 164 -3.23 9.79 -18.63
C ALA A 164 -3.16 11.29 -18.41
N THR A 165 -4.18 11.85 -17.77
CA THR A 165 -4.22 13.25 -17.38
C THR A 165 -4.43 13.33 -15.88
N LEU A 166 -3.52 13.96 -15.16
CA LEU A 166 -3.73 14.28 -13.75
C LEU A 166 -4.39 15.65 -13.66
N GLN A 167 -5.56 15.74 -13.03
CA GLN A 167 -6.30 16.98 -12.87
C GLN A 167 -6.33 17.39 -11.39
N ALA A 168 -6.01 18.64 -11.11
CA ALA A 168 -6.22 19.24 -9.80
C ALA A 168 -7.64 19.80 -9.69
N ARG A 169 -8.28 19.64 -8.52
CA ARG A 169 -9.56 20.26 -8.19
C ARG A 169 -9.38 21.78 -8.19
N GLY A 170 -10.14 22.48 -9.03
CA GLY A 170 -10.06 23.94 -9.15
C GLY A 170 -8.79 24.46 -9.82
N GLY A 171 -7.95 23.57 -10.37
CA GLY A 171 -6.70 23.93 -11.06
C GLY A 171 -6.64 23.41 -12.49
N LYS A 172 -5.43 23.40 -13.06
CA LYS A 172 -5.15 22.86 -14.39
C LYS A 172 -4.98 21.34 -14.37
N SER A 173 -4.91 20.78 -15.58
CA SER A 173 -4.59 19.38 -15.83
C SER A 173 -3.20 19.24 -16.42
N VAL A 174 -2.47 18.21 -15.99
CA VAL A 174 -1.10 17.91 -16.43
C VAL A 174 -1.09 16.51 -17.07
N PRO A 175 -0.56 16.35 -18.29
CA PRO A 175 -0.45 15.05 -18.92
C PRO A 175 0.62 14.20 -18.22
N LEU A 176 0.28 12.93 -18.00
CA LEU A 176 1.19 11.88 -17.54
C LEU A 176 1.53 10.96 -18.71
N ALA A 177 2.79 10.61 -18.85
CA ALA A 177 3.24 9.66 -19.87
C ALA A 177 4.37 8.78 -19.35
N ALA A 178 4.27 7.48 -19.59
CA ALA A 178 5.31 6.51 -19.32
C ALA A 178 5.39 5.48 -20.45
N THR A 179 6.59 4.94 -20.69
CA THR A 179 6.79 3.79 -21.56
C THR A 179 7.16 2.60 -20.70
N LEU A 180 6.44 1.50 -20.86
CA LEU A 180 6.60 0.27 -20.10
C LEU A 180 7.02 -0.84 -21.07
N ASP A 181 8.18 -1.44 -20.84
CA ASP A 181 8.70 -2.54 -21.64
C ASP A 181 8.41 -3.86 -20.95
N VAL A 182 7.37 -4.55 -21.42
CA VAL A 182 6.87 -5.79 -20.84
C VAL A 182 7.79 -6.95 -21.22
N GLN A 183 8.33 -7.60 -20.20
CA GLN A 183 9.11 -8.83 -20.31
C GLN A 183 8.22 -10.05 -20.10
N PRO A 184 8.54 -11.19 -20.76
CA PRO A 184 7.95 -12.46 -20.40
C PRO A 184 8.31 -12.82 -18.95
N LYS A 185 7.42 -13.53 -18.29
CA LYS A 185 7.62 -14.04 -16.93
C LYS A 185 8.62 -15.20 -16.89
#